data_AF-A0A9P8UQN1-F1
#
_entry.id   AF-A0A9P8UQN1-F1
#
_cell.length_a   1.000
_cell.length_b   1.000
_cell.length_c   1.000
_cell.angle_alpha   90.00
_cell.angle_beta   90.00
_cell.angle_gamma   90.00
#
_symmetry.space_group_name_H-M   'P 1'
#
loop_
_entity.id
_entity.type
_entity.pdbx_description
1 polymer ?
#
loop_
_entity_poly.entity_id
_entity_poly.type
_entity_poly.pdbx_seq_one_letter_code
_entity_poly.pdbx_strand_id
1 'polypeptide(L)'
;MASLGQLLLAESILSAIFTNTCYIKPADDKIISNTREKCIFSTHFDVTPLQVYLDVKDFLVRPETTSLVDAVNIHSNVIDIHKMAHAQLPDIAPFLLDHGTTVDSNGIQVESCVTAYYVNTISLGFVWNTLEQA
;
A
#
# COMPACT_ATOMS: atom_id res chain seq x y z
N MET A 1 12.62 15.58 -24.10
CA MET A 1 11.37 14.80 -24.12
C MET A 1 11.28 14.07 -22.80
N ALA A 2 10.42 14.53 -21.89
CA ALA A 2 10.26 13.93 -20.56
C ALA A 2 9.46 12.63 -20.69
N SER A 3 9.95 11.57 -20.06
CA SER A 3 9.29 10.25 -20.00
C SER A 3 7.87 10.40 -19.46
N LEU A 4 6.88 10.06 -20.30
CA LEU A 4 5.48 9.95 -19.93
C LEU A 4 5.25 8.58 -19.27
N GLY A 5 4.75 8.55 -18.02
CA GLY A 5 3.82 7.49 -17.64
C GLY A 5 4.05 6.68 -16.35
N GLN A 6 4.75 7.20 -15.34
CA GLN A 6 4.87 6.50 -14.05
C GLN A 6 4.63 7.46 -12.87
N LEU A 7 3.95 6.97 -11.83
CA LEU A 7 3.89 7.66 -10.54
C LEU A 7 5.29 7.58 -9.92
N LEU A 8 6.01 8.70 -9.98
CA LEU A 8 7.29 8.85 -9.29
C LEU A 8 7.01 9.15 -7.83
N LEU A 9 7.38 8.22 -6.95
CA LEU A 9 7.29 8.43 -5.51
C LEU A 9 8.40 9.39 -5.09
N ALA A 10 8.04 10.67 -5.03
CA ALA A 10 8.91 11.68 -4.45
C ALA A 10 9.22 11.32 -2.99
N GLU A 11 10.43 11.66 -2.54
CA GLU A 11 10.86 11.44 -1.16
C GLU A 11 9.90 12.10 -0.14
N SER A 12 9.26 13.20 -0.51
CA SER A 12 8.22 13.85 0.29
C SER A 12 6.96 13.00 0.48
N ILE A 13 6.55 12.23 -0.53
CA ILE A 13 5.40 11.32 -0.45
C ILE A 13 5.75 10.15 0.45
N LEU A 14 6.93 9.53 0.23
CA LEU A 14 7.41 8.44 1.08
C LEU A 14 7.54 8.88 2.54
N SER A 15 8.15 10.03 2.77
CA SER A 15 8.24 10.61 4.12
C SER A 15 6.87 10.78 4.74
N ALA A 16 5.90 11.35 4.01
CA ALA A 16 4.55 11.56 4.52
C ALA A 16 3.85 10.25 4.89
N ILE A 17 3.98 9.20 4.07
CA ILE A 17 3.40 7.88 4.33
C ILE A 17 3.92 7.32 5.66
N PHE A 18 5.23 7.41 5.92
CA PHE A 18 5.85 6.80 7.11
C PHE A 18 5.96 7.73 8.33
N THR A 19 5.55 8.99 8.22
CA THR A 19 5.64 9.97 9.31
C THR A 19 4.71 9.58 10.46
N ASN A 20 3.52 9.05 10.15
CA ASN A 20 2.50 8.70 11.14
C ASN A 20 2.58 7.24 11.61
N THR A 21 3.10 6.34 10.76
CA THR A 21 3.02 4.91 11.06
C THR A 21 4.18 4.36 11.85
N CYS A 22 5.38 4.94 11.70
CA CYS A 22 6.56 4.18 12.09
C CYS A 22 7.74 4.96 12.69
N TYR A 23 7.96 6.26 12.45
CA TYR A 23 9.30 6.88 12.68
C TYR A 23 10.45 6.11 12.00
N ILE A 24 10.15 5.26 11.01
CA ILE A 24 11.11 4.32 10.42
C ILE A 24 11.33 4.70 8.97
N LYS A 25 12.60 4.70 8.60
CA LYS A 25 13.06 4.87 7.24
C LYS A 25 12.96 3.52 6.51
N PRO A 26 12.33 3.45 5.33
CA PRO A 26 12.42 2.29 4.45
C PRO A 26 13.89 1.88 4.25
N ALA A 27 14.20 0.59 4.45
CA ALA A 27 15.55 0.08 4.24
C ALA A 27 15.79 -0.26 2.76
N ASP A 28 14.84 -0.99 2.15
CA ASP A 28 14.86 -1.43 0.76
C ASP A 28 13.44 -1.42 0.17
N ASP A 29 13.22 -0.61 -0.86
CA ASP A 29 11.96 -0.54 -1.60
C ASP A 29 12.01 -1.40 -2.87
N LYS A 30 11.09 -2.36 -2.98
CA LYS A 30 10.91 -3.17 -4.20
C LYS A 30 9.58 -2.84 -4.85
N ILE A 31 9.63 -2.18 -6.01
CA ILE A 31 8.45 -1.87 -6.81
C ILE A 31 7.86 -3.17 -7.37
N ILE A 32 6.59 -3.43 -7.06
CA ILE A 32 5.80 -4.57 -7.55
C ILE A 32 4.97 -4.15 -8.77
N SER A 33 4.41 -2.93 -8.75
CA SER A 33 3.64 -2.36 -9.85
C SER A 33 3.78 -0.85 -9.84
N ASN A 34 3.96 -0.22 -11.00
CA ASN A 34 3.98 1.23 -11.12
C ASN A 34 3.25 1.66 -12.39
N THR A 35 2.11 2.28 -12.21
CA THR A 35 1.32 2.94 -13.25
C THR A 35 1.34 4.44 -13.01
N ARG A 36 0.75 5.21 -13.92
CA ARG A 36 0.62 6.67 -13.76
C ARG A 36 -0.15 7.07 -12.50
N GLU A 37 -1.09 6.24 -12.08
CA GLU A 37 -2.07 6.56 -11.04
C GLU A 37 -1.82 5.79 -9.74
N LYS A 38 -0.98 4.75 -9.78
CA LYS A 38 -0.76 3.85 -8.66
C LYS A 38 0.65 3.32 -8.66
N CYS A 39 1.30 3.36 -7.51
CA CYS A 39 2.52 2.60 -7.27
C CYS A 39 2.28 1.62 -6.13
N ILE A 40 2.65 0.36 -6.33
CA ILE A 40 2.64 -0.68 -5.32
C ILE A 40 4.08 -1.12 -5.15
N PHE A 41 4.59 -1.04 -3.94
CA PHE A 41 5.93 -1.50 -3.61
C PHE A 41 5.92 -2.20 -2.25
N SER A 42 6.87 -3.10 -2.05
CA SER A 42 7.14 -3.65 -0.74
C SER A 42 8.33 -2.94 -0.12
N THR A 43 8.27 -2.64 1.17
CA THR A 43 9.40 -2.12 1.95
C THR A 43 9.73 -3.05 3.10
N HIS A 44 11.02 -3.22 3.38
CA HIS A 44 11.50 -3.83 4.61
C HIS A 44 11.72 -2.78 5.69
N PHE A 45 11.45 -3.14 6.95
CA PHE A 45 11.84 -2.33 8.11
C PHE A 45 12.76 -3.13 9.03
N ASP A 46 13.98 -2.62 9.22
CA ASP A 46 15.04 -3.33 9.97
C ASP A 46 14.69 -3.59 11.44
N VAL A 47 13.91 -2.71 12.08
CA VAL A 47 13.50 -2.87 13.47
C VAL A 47 12.18 -2.15 13.70
N THR A 48 11.08 -2.89 13.81
CA THR A 48 9.77 -2.31 14.19
C THR A 48 9.33 -2.91 15.54
N PRO A 49 8.71 -2.14 16.45
CA PRO A 49 7.89 -2.72 17.51
C PRO A 49 6.83 -3.67 16.92
N LEU A 50 6.35 -3.36 15.72
CA LEU A 50 5.36 -4.14 14.97
C LEU A 50 5.85 -5.54 14.58
N GLN A 51 7.15 -5.77 14.30
CA GLN A 51 7.69 -7.13 14.08
C GLN A 51 7.46 -8.02 15.30
N VAL A 52 7.53 -7.46 16.51
CA VAL A 52 7.27 -8.20 17.75
C VAL A 52 5.79 -8.54 17.92
N TYR A 53 4.88 -7.72 17.36
CA TYR A 53 3.43 -7.92 17.48
C TYR A 53 2.80 -8.72 16.33
N LEU A 54 3.32 -8.58 15.11
CA LEU A 54 2.69 -9.11 13.89
C LEU A 54 3.50 -10.24 13.23
N ASP A 55 4.75 -10.50 13.66
CA ASP A 55 5.70 -11.43 13.01
C ASP A 55 5.87 -11.17 11.50
N VAL A 56 5.75 -9.91 11.09
CA VAL A 56 5.82 -9.46 9.69
C VAL A 56 7.05 -8.61 9.49
N LYS A 57 7.86 -8.98 8.50
CA LYS A 57 9.11 -8.30 8.15
C LYS A 57 8.97 -7.27 7.03
N ASP A 58 8.07 -7.55 6.11
CA ASP A 58 7.88 -6.78 4.89
C ASP A 58 6.48 -6.17 4.88
N PHE A 59 6.35 -5.00 4.26
CA PHE A 59 5.10 -4.26 4.20
C PHE A 59 4.79 -3.88 2.78
N LEU A 60 3.51 -3.98 2.42
CA LEU A 60 3.02 -3.53 1.12
C LEU A 60 2.52 -2.11 1.25
N VAL A 61 2.96 -1.24 0.36
CA VAL A 61 2.60 0.17 0.34
C VAL A 61 1.96 0.47 -1.00
N ARG A 62 0.77 1.08 -0.95
CA ARG A 62 -0.06 1.36 -2.13
C ARG A 62 -0.49 2.83 -2.17
N PRO A 63 0.38 3.72 -2.67
CA PRO A 63 0.02 5.08 -3.06
C PRO A 63 -0.75 5.11 -4.38
N GLU A 64 -1.82 5.91 -4.39
CA GLU A 64 -2.73 6.11 -5.51
C GLU A 64 -3.07 7.60 -5.64
N THR A 65 -2.98 8.15 -6.85
CA THR A 65 -3.35 9.55 -7.10
C THR A 65 -4.86 9.70 -7.17
N THR A 66 -5.39 10.74 -6.53
CA THR A 66 -6.82 11.01 -6.42
C THR A 66 -7.43 11.70 -7.64
N SER A 67 -6.76 11.67 -8.81
CA SER A 67 -7.19 12.39 -10.02
C SER A 67 -8.50 11.87 -10.63
N LEU A 68 -9.04 10.76 -10.12
CA LEU A 68 -10.32 10.18 -10.50
C LEU A 68 -11.20 10.13 -9.25
N VAL A 69 -12.44 10.59 -9.37
CA VAL A 69 -13.48 10.44 -8.31
C VAL A 69 -13.62 8.98 -7.88
N ASP A 70 -13.36 8.04 -8.80
CA ASP A 70 -13.34 6.62 -8.53
C ASP A 70 -12.19 6.18 -7.63
N ALA A 71 -11.04 6.88 -7.63
CA ALA A 71 -9.87 6.51 -6.83
C ALA A 71 -10.13 6.65 -5.32
N VAL A 72 -10.81 7.71 -4.87
CA VAL A 72 -11.21 7.89 -3.45
C VAL A 72 -12.09 6.74 -2.99
N ASN A 73 -13.08 6.40 -3.82
CA ASN A 73 -14.03 5.34 -3.52
C ASN A 73 -13.34 3.97 -3.51
N ILE A 74 -12.44 3.72 -4.48
CA ILE A 74 -11.65 2.49 -4.55
C ILE A 74 -10.73 2.39 -3.33
N HIS A 75 -10.05 3.46 -2.95
CA HIS A 75 -9.14 3.46 -1.81
C HIS A 75 -9.89 3.19 -0.51
N SER A 76 -10.99 3.92 -0.24
CA SER A 76 -11.84 3.69 0.93
C SER A 76 -12.37 2.24 0.97
N ASN A 77 -12.84 1.72 -0.17
CA ASN A 77 -13.29 0.34 -0.26
C ASN A 77 -12.18 -0.66 0.05
N VAL A 78 -10.95 -0.42 -0.41
CA VAL A 78 -9.78 -1.28 -0.10
C VAL A 78 -9.49 -1.26 1.40
N ILE A 79 -9.53 -0.10 2.04
CA ILE A 79 -9.35 0.05 3.49
C ILE A 79 -10.42 -0.73 4.25
N ASP A 80 -11.68 -0.57 3.88
CA ASP A 80 -12.80 -1.23 4.55
C ASP A 80 -12.75 -2.76 4.34
N ILE A 81 -12.41 -3.22 3.14
CA ILE A 81 -12.20 -4.65 2.86
C ILE A 81 -11.07 -5.21 3.72
N HIS A 82 -9.94 -4.51 3.86
CA HIS A 82 -8.85 -4.97 4.72
C HIS A 82 -9.28 -5.07 6.18
N LYS A 83 -9.98 -4.05 6.70
CA LYS A 83 -10.50 -4.05 8.09
C LYS A 83 -11.48 -5.20 8.32
N MET A 84 -12.43 -5.39 7.40
CA MET A 84 -13.42 -6.47 7.49
C MET A 84 -12.76 -7.85 7.37
N ALA A 85 -11.87 -8.03 6.40
CA ALA A 85 -11.19 -9.30 6.17
C ALA A 85 -10.34 -9.68 7.39
N HIS A 86 -9.60 -8.75 7.98
CA HIS A 86 -8.82 -9.02 9.19
C HIS A 86 -9.70 -9.30 10.41
N ALA A 87 -10.83 -8.60 10.57
CA ALA A 87 -11.77 -8.86 11.66
C ALA A 87 -12.41 -10.26 11.59
N GLN A 88 -12.62 -10.80 10.38
CA GLN A 88 -13.24 -12.11 10.17
C GLN A 88 -12.23 -13.25 10.05
N LEU A 89 -11.06 -12.98 9.46
CA LEU A 89 -10.04 -13.95 9.09
C LEU A 89 -8.64 -13.44 9.47
N PRO A 90 -8.35 -13.22 10.76
CA PRO A 90 -7.11 -12.58 11.21
C PRO A 90 -5.85 -13.38 10.82
N ASP A 91 -5.97 -14.70 10.67
CA ASP A 91 -4.86 -15.61 10.30
C ASP A 91 -4.53 -15.59 8.80
N ILE A 92 -5.39 -14.99 7.97
CA ILE A 92 -5.31 -15.05 6.50
C ILE A 92 -5.22 -13.65 5.90
N ALA A 93 -5.91 -12.67 6.49
CA ALA A 93 -6.02 -11.33 5.95
C ALA A 93 -4.94 -10.39 6.53
N PRO A 94 -4.15 -9.71 5.67
CA PRO A 94 -3.18 -8.72 6.09
C PRO A 94 -3.77 -7.62 6.97
N PHE A 95 -3.11 -7.39 8.10
CA PHE A 95 -3.40 -6.24 8.95
C PHE A 95 -3.13 -4.93 8.19
N LEU A 96 -4.05 -3.98 8.32
CA LEU A 96 -3.87 -2.61 7.84
C LEU A 96 -3.15 -1.81 8.92
N LEU A 97 -1.92 -1.39 8.62
CA LEU A 97 -1.08 -0.61 9.55
C LEU A 97 -1.42 0.87 9.50
N ASP A 98 -1.50 1.43 8.29
CA ASP A 98 -1.83 2.83 8.09
C ASP A 98 -2.67 3.06 6.85
N HIS A 99 -3.31 4.23 6.86
CA HIS A 99 -3.82 4.86 5.66
C HIS A 99 -3.82 6.37 5.84
N GLY A 100 -3.61 7.10 4.75
CA GLY A 100 -3.55 8.55 4.81
C GLY A 100 -3.50 9.21 3.45
N THR A 101 -3.62 10.52 3.49
CA THR A 101 -3.66 11.38 2.31
C THR A 101 -2.52 12.39 2.40
N THR A 102 -1.75 12.51 1.32
CA THR A 102 -0.70 13.52 1.16
C THR A 102 -0.87 14.27 -0.16
N VAL A 103 -0.15 15.37 -0.34
CA VAL A 103 -0.16 16.16 -1.57
C VAL A 103 1.27 16.25 -2.09
N ASP A 104 1.46 15.94 -3.37
CA ASP A 104 2.77 16.03 -4.02
C ASP A 104 3.18 17.49 -4.31
N SER A 105 4.41 17.68 -4.81
CA SER A 105 4.92 19.01 -5.17
C SER A 105 4.17 19.69 -6.32
N ASN A 106 3.33 18.95 -7.05
CA ASN A 106 2.51 19.44 -8.15
C ASN A 106 1.05 19.72 -7.72
N GLY A 107 0.72 19.56 -6.43
CA GLY A 107 -0.63 19.73 -5.91
C GLY A 107 -1.54 18.53 -6.14
N ILE A 108 -1.00 17.38 -6.57
CA ILE A 108 -1.75 16.14 -6.77
C ILE A 108 -1.92 15.45 -5.41
N GLN A 109 -3.17 15.20 -5.05
CA GLN A 109 -3.49 14.40 -3.88
C GLN A 109 -3.14 12.93 -4.12
N VAL A 110 -2.49 12.31 -3.14
CA VAL A 110 -2.08 10.91 -3.13
C VAL A 110 -2.65 10.28 -1.87
N GLU A 111 -3.49 9.29 -2.06
CA GLU A 111 -3.99 8.42 -1.00
C GLU A 111 -3.08 7.21 -0.89
N SER A 112 -2.84 6.74 0.32
CA SER A 112 -1.86 5.71 0.58
C SER A 112 -2.35 4.79 1.67
N CYS A 113 -2.04 3.51 1.54
CA CYS A 113 -2.25 2.53 2.59
C CYS A 113 -1.03 1.63 2.74
N VAL A 114 -0.80 1.20 3.98
CA VAL A 114 0.30 0.33 4.38
C VAL A 114 -0.30 -0.91 5.01
N THR A 115 -0.01 -2.07 4.44
CA THR A 115 -0.49 -3.36 4.93
C THR A 115 0.67 -4.31 5.20
N ALA A 116 0.47 -5.23 6.13
CA ALA A 116 1.41 -6.32 6.35
C ALA A 116 1.61 -7.12 5.05
N TYR A 117 2.84 -7.49 4.72
CA TYR A 117 3.11 -8.38 3.59
C TYR A 117 3.50 -9.77 4.10
N TYR A 118 2.60 -10.73 3.90
CA TYR A 118 2.87 -12.13 4.17
C TYR A 118 3.47 -12.79 2.94
N VAL A 119 4.74 -13.18 3.05
CA VAL A 119 5.44 -13.93 1.99
C VAL A 119 4.75 -15.28 1.78
N ASN A 120 4.65 -15.75 0.54
CA ASN A 120 3.95 -16.97 0.11
C ASN A 120 2.41 -16.93 0.18
N THR A 121 1.82 -15.73 0.20
CA THR A 121 0.37 -15.56 0.03
C THR A 121 -0.01 -15.27 -1.42
N ILE A 122 -1.21 -15.71 -1.80
CA ILE A 122 -1.82 -15.47 -3.10
C ILE A 122 -2.78 -14.28 -2.95
N SER A 123 -2.75 -13.33 -3.89
CA SER A 123 -3.64 -12.16 -3.79
C SER A 123 -5.10 -12.57 -4.00
N LEU A 124 -6.01 -11.95 -3.25
CA LEU A 124 -7.45 -12.23 -3.38
C LEU A 124 -7.96 -11.92 -4.79
N GLY A 125 -7.38 -10.91 -5.46
CA GLY A 125 -7.69 -10.61 -6.86
C GLY A 125 -7.26 -11.72 -7.83
N PHE A 126 -6.15 -12.41 -7.57
CA PHE A 126 -5.76 -13.57 -8.35
C PHE A 126 -6.74 -14.75 -8.14
N VAL A 127 -7.16 -15.01 -6.90
CA VAL A 127 -8.21 -16.02 -6.60
C VAL A 127 -9.50 -15.69 -7.35
N TRP A 128 -9.95 -14.43 -7.26
CA TRP A 128 -11.20 -13.99 -7.85
C TRP A 128 -11.21 -14.11 -9.37
N ASN A 129 -10.15 -13.64 -10.03
CA ASN A 129 -9.99 -13.78 -11.47
C ASN A 129 -9.95 -15.25 -11.94
N THR A 130 -9.44 -16.15 -11.09
CA THR A 130 -9.41 -17.59 -11.38
C THR A 130 -10.82 -18.20 -11.29
N LEU A 131 -11.63 -17.77 -10.33
CA LEU A 131 -13.00 -18.24 -10.15
C LEU A 131 -13.96 -17.76 -11.26
N GLU A 132 -13.77 -16.54 -11.78
CA GLU A 132 -14.59 -16.02 -12.89
C GLU A 132 -14.27 -16.69 -14.24
N GLN A 133 -13.12 -17.37 -14.34
CA GLN A 133 -12.68 -18.07 -15.55
C GLN A 133 -12.98 -19.58 -15.52
N ALA A 134 -13.54 -20.10 -14.43
CA ALA A 134 -13.91 -21.51 -14.24
C ALA A 134 -15.42 -21.73 -14.45
#